data_AF-A0A3B6KMX1-F1
#
_entry.id   AF-A0A3B6KMX1-F1
#
_cell.length_a   1.000
_cell.length_b   1.000
_cell.length_c   1.000
_cell.angle_alpha   90.00
_cell.angle_beta   90.00
_cell.angle_gamma   90.00
#
_symmetry.space_group_name_H-M   'P 1'
#
loop_
_entity.id
_entity.type
_entity.pdbx_description
1 polymer ?
#
loop_
_entity_poly.entity_id
_entity_poly.type
_entity_poly.pdbx_seq_one_letter_code
_entity_poly.pdbx_strand_id
1 'polypeptide(L)'
;MQVVTGAMGSLLPKLGQLLMEEYNLQKNAKKGVESLVREMKSMHAALCKVAEVPRHQLDEQVKLWADEVRDLSYDIEDIVDKFIVRVEGPSKPAADGNKLTDLVEKMANLFNKGKARRQIASAIKEINKDVQEVANRRGRYTVDNILPKPTAVTTIDPRLRALYTEVTELVGIYGKRDQELLKLLALGDEDPSNKRPKIVSVVGFGGLGKTTLVRAVYDKIKGGFDSRAFVPIGQNPDMKKIFRDILIGLDKNTYTNINLMVLDEKQLIEEIRDFLHDKRYLVVIDDIWDGKLWGDIKLAFSNMNNLGSHLITTTRIFSVSIACCPSTHDSIYQMEPLSDSDSTRLFCKRIFSSESKCPSELKEVSIDILKKCGGVPLAILTIASVLTVGHQIKPKVEWQVLLDSIGRGLTEEASMEEMQRILSLSYYDLPFDLKTCLLYLCMYPEDHEIDKKDLIWKWICENFVQHGKHQTSIFEVGETFFNELINRYMIIPIFNGFREVKSCRVHDMVLDMIRSLSAEAKFLTILESNKDVTSSHRNIRRLSLQNTEEDQQAAPLINSMCISQVRSINVFPPAVTIMPAISSFGVLRVLDLC
;
A
#
# COMPACT_ATOMS: atom_id res chain seq x y z
N MET A 1 -11.26 7.06 -9.41
CA MET A 1 -10.62 8.03 -8.51
C MET A 1 -9.35 7.46 -7.95
N GLN A 2 -8.41 8.31 -7.58
CA GLN A 2 -7.03 7.96 -7.39
C GLN A 2 -6.42 8.87 -6.30
N VAL A 3 -5.64 8.33 -5.36
CA VAL A 3 -5.18 9.07 -4.15
C VAL A 3 -4.36 10.33 -4.47
N VAL A 4 -3.54 10.27 -5.51
CA VAL A 4 -2.72 11.39 -6.01
C VAL A 4 -3.35 12.06 -7.22
N THR A 5 -3.90 11.32 -8.19
CA THR A 5 -4.47 11.93 -9.41
C THR A 5 -5.95 12.33 -9.29
N GLY A 6 -6.59 12.09 -8.15
CA GLY A 6 -7.97 12.50 -7.89
C GLY A 6 -8.99 11.84 -8.81
N ALA A 7 -9.90 12.63 -9.37
CA ALA A 7 -10.91 12.17 -10.32
C ALA A 7 -10.44 12.20 -11.78
N MET A 8 -9.18 12.52 -12.06
CA MET A 8 -8.70 12.79 -13.43
C MET A 8 -8.99 11.63 -14.40
N GLY A 9 -8.80 10.38 -13.97
CA GLY A 9 -9.08 9.19 -14.80
C GLY A 9 -10.56 9.00 -15.16
N SER A 10 -11.49 9.24 -14.22
CA SER A 10 -12.93 9.10 -14.48
C SER A 10 -13.54 10.31 -15.18
N LEU A 11 -12.95 11.49 -14.98
CA LEU A 11 -13.50 12.75 -15.46
C LEU A 11 -13.20 13.00 -16.94
N LEU A 12 -12.04 12.58 -17.46
CA LEU A 12 -11.71 12.71 -18.88
C LEU A 12 -12.74 12.05 -19.82
N PRO A 13 -13.18 10.79 -19.59
CA PRO A 13 -14.28 10.18 -20.36
C PRO A 13 -15.60 10.95 -20.24
N LYS A 14 -15.97 11.38 -19.04
CA LYS A 14 -17.22 12.15 -18.80
C LYS A 14 -17.22 13.48 -19.55
N LEU A 15 -16.11 14.20 -19.53
CA LEU A 15 -15.97 15.44 -20.31
C LEU A 15 -16.03 15.16 -21.82
N GLY A 16 -15.48 14.04 -22.28
CA GLY A 16 -15.65 13.58 -23.66
C GLY A 16 -17.12 13.35 -24.03
N GLN A 17 -17.87 12.70 -23.13
CA GLN A 17 -19.31 12.48 -23.29
C GLN A 17 -20.09 13.81 -23.38
N LEU A 18 -19.74 14.82 -22.57
CA LEU A 18 -20.35 16.14 -22.65
C LEU A 18 -20.14 16.85 -24.00
N LEU A 19 -19.10 16.51 -24.75
CA LEU A 19 -18.84 17.07 -26.08
C LEU A 19 -19.68 16.45 -27.19
N MET A 20 -20.39 15.35 -26.90
CA MET A 20 -21.30 14.67 -27.83
C MET A 20 -22.54 15.53 -28.10
N GLU A 21 -23.12 15.38 -29.30
CA GLU A 21 -24.26 16.19 -29.74
C GLU A 21 -25.51 16.03 -28.86
N GLU A 22 -25.66 14.87 -28.22
CA GLU A 22 -26.78 14.52 -27.33
C GLU A 22 -27.01 15.55 -26.21
N TYR A 23 -25.94 16.14 -25.65
CA TYR A 23 -26.04 17.11 -24.56
C TYR A 23 -26.38 18.53 -25.02
N ASN A 24 -26.32 18.81 -26.33
CA ASN A 24 -26.68 20.09 -26.94
C ASN A 24 -26.11 21.33 -26.20
N LEU A 25 -24.81 21.28 -25.89
CA LEU A 25 -24.10 22.39 -25.24
C LEU A 25 -24.04 23.63 -26.16
N GLN A 26 -24.13 24.81 -25.56
CA GLN A 26 -23.88 26.06 -26.28
C GLN A 26 -22.44 26.11 -26.80
N LYS A 27 -22.20 26.76 -27.95
CA LYS A 27 -20.87 26.83 -28.60
C LYS A 27 -19.73 27.27 -27.66
N ASN A 28 -19.99 28.23 -26.78
CA ASN A 28 -19.00 28.71 -25.80
C ASN A 28 -18.74 27.69 -24.68
N ALA A 29 -19.77 26.96 -24.24
CA ALA A 29 -19.60 25.88 -23.27
C ALA A 29 -18.80 24.73 -23.87
N LYS A 30 -19.05 24.35 -25.13
CA LYS A 30 -18.29 23.32 -25.85
C LYS A 30 -16.79 23.66 -25.90
N LYS A 31 -16.44 24.89 -26.29
CA LYS A 31 -15.05 25.38 -26.24
C LYS A 31 -14.43 25.33 -24.84
N GLY A 32 -15.22 25.68 -23.81
CA GLY A 32 -14.80 25.59 -22.42
C GLY A 32 -14.48 24.16 -21.98
N VAL A 33 -15.30 23.18 -22.38
CA VAL A 33 -15.04 21.75 -22.13
C VAL A 33 -13.81 21.27 -22.89
N GLU A 34 -13.63 21.65 -24.15
CA GLU A 34 -12.44 21.31 -24.95
C GLU A 34 -11.13 21.87 -24.33
N SER A 35 -11.19 23.08 -23.78
CA SER A 35 -10.08 23.66 -23.01
C SER A 35 -9.78 22.84 -21.77
N LEU A 36 -10.81 22.54 -20.98
CA LEU A 36 -10.68 21.79 -19.75
C LEU A 36 -10.11 20.38 -19.98
N VAL A 37 -10.54 19.68 -21.03
CA VAL A 37 -10.00 18.36 -21.41
C VAL A 37 -8.49 18.42 -21.67
N ARG A 38 -7.99 19.48 -22.31
CA ARG A 38 -6.55 19.62 -22.59
C ARG A 38 -5.75 19.92 -21.33
N GLU A 39 -6.24 20.82 -20.49
CA GLU A 39 -5.62 21.13 -19.19
C GLU A 39 -5.57 19.89 -18.30
N MET A 40 -6.68 19.17 -18.19
CA MET A 40 -6.79 17.96 -17.38
C MET A 40 -5.85 16.85 -17.84
N LYS A 41 -5.67 16.64 -19.15
CA LYS A 41 -4.68 15.67 -19.66
C LYS A 41 -3.26 16.04 -19.20
N SER A 42 -2.92 17.33 -19.24
CA SER A 42 -1.61 17.84 -18.83
C SER A 42 -1.40 17.70 -17.32
N MET A 43 -2.40 18.10 -16.52
CA MET A 43 -2.39 17.94 -15.07
C MET A 43 -2.29 16.47 -14.64
N HIS A 44 -3.05 15.59 -15.29
CA HIS A 44 -3.01 14.15 -15.02
C HIS A 44 -1.62 13.57 -15.27
N ALA A 45 -1.00 13.87 -16.42
CA ALA A 45 0.35 13.41 -16.74
C ALA A 45 1.40 13.91 -15.73
N ALA A 46 1.26 15.15 -15.25
CA ALA A 46 2.14 15.70 -14.23
C ALA A 46 1.93 15.01 -12.85
N LEU A 47 0.68 14.75 -12.45
CA LEU A 47 0.38 14.05 -11.20
C LEU A 47 0.81 12.58 -11.22
N CYS A 48 0.78 11.90 -12.37
CA CYS A 48 1.33 10.55 -12.51
C CYS A 48 2.81 10.51 -12.13
N LYS A 49 3.61 11.48 -12.61
CA LYS A 49 5.03 11.58 -12.24
C LYS A 49 5.25 11.86 -10.76
N VAL A 50 4.39 12.70 -10.16
CA VAL A 50 4.44 12.95 -8.71
C VAL A 50 4.10 11.69 -7.91
N ALA A 51 3.19 10.87 -8.40
CA ALA A 51 2.76 9.64 -7.72
C ALA A 51 3.79 8.50 -7.74
N GLU A 52 4.80 8.58 -8.62
CA GLU A 52 5.92 7.63 -8.68
C GLU A 52 6.91 7.84 -7.52
N VAL A 53 6.94 9.03 -6.94
CA VAL A 53 7.85 9.38 -5.85
C VAL A 53 7.11 9.27 -4.51
N PRO A 54 7.68 8.60 -3.50
CA PRO A 54 7.11 8.57 -2.16
C PRO A 54 6.86 9.98 -1.61
N ARG A 55 5.70 10.19 -0.98
CA ARG A 55 5.28 11.54 -0.55
C ARG A 55 6.31 12.21 0.36
N HIS A 56 6.90 11.48 1.30
CA HIS A 56 7.95 12.00 2.19
C HIS A 56 9.24 12.48 1.47
N GLN A 57 9.47 12.09 0.22
CA GLN A 57 10.61 12.53 -0.61
C GLN A 57 10.27 13.72 -1.52
N LEU A 58 8.98 14.08 -1.61
CA LEU A 58 8.53 15.21 -2.40
C LEU A 58 8.81 16.52 -1.64
N ASP A 59 9.18 17.54 -2.41
CA ASP A 59 9.21 18.92 -1.94
C ASP A 59 7.82 19.39 -1.51
N GLU A 60 7.76 20.23 -0.47
CA GLU A 60 6.51 20.74 0.09
C GLU A 60 5.67 21.52 -0.93
N GLN A 61 6.29 22.27 -1.85
CA GLN A 61 5.54 22.98 -2.90
C GLN A 61 4.90 21.99 -3.88
N VAL A 62 5.57 20.89 -4.19
CA VAL A 62 5.03 19.83 -5.05
C VAL A 62 3.85 19.14 -4.37
N LYS A 63 3.94 18.87 -3.06
CA LYS A 63 2.83 18.30 -2.28
C LYS A 63 1.61 19.21 -2.29
N LEU A 64 1.79 20.49 -1.98
CA LEU A 64 0.71 21.48 -1.95
C LEU A 64 0.04 21.63 -3.32
N TRP A 65 0.83 21.75 -4.38
CA TRP A 65 0.29 21.81 -5.74
C TRP A 65 -0.48 20.54 -6.12
N ALA A 66 0.06 19.36 -5.79
CA ALA A 66 -0.59 18.10 -6.11
C ALA A 66 -1.93 17.94 -5.38
N ASP A 67 -1.99 18.36 -4.11
CA ASP A 67 -3.21 18.39 -3.31
C ASP A 67 -4.26 19.34 -3.92
N GLU A 68 -3.89 20.57 -4.29
CA GLU A 68 -4.80 21.54 -4.92
C GLU A 68 -5.41 21.01 -6.22
N VAL A 69 -4.58 20.45 -7.11
CA VAL A 69 -5.04 19.92 -8.40
C VAL A 69 -5.95 18.70 -8.20
N ARG A 70 -5.63 17.85 -7.23
CA ARG A 70 -6.47 16.70 -6.87
C ARG A 70 -7.84 17.17 -6.37
N ASP A 71 -7.88 18.13 -5.46
CA ASP A 71 -9.12 18.61 -4.86
C ASP A 71 -10.01 19.30 -5.91
N LEU A 72 -9.40 20.11 -6.77
CA LEU A 72 -10.05 20.71 -7.94
C LEU A 72 -10.64 19.65 -8.87
N SER A 73 -9.93 18.55 -9.11
CA SER A 73 -10.44 17.45 -9.95
C SER A 73 -11.73 16.84 -9.38
N TYR A 74 -11.83 16.73 -8.04
CA TYR A 74 -13.03 16.23 -7.39
C TYR A 74 -14.20 17.20 -7.52
N ASP A 75 -13.97 18.50 -7.33
CA ASP A 75 -15.00 19.53 -7.48
C ASP A 75 -15.55 19.58 -8.92
N ILE A 76 -14.67 19.47 -9.92
CA ILE A 76 -15.07 19.38 -11.33
C ILE A 76 -15.94 18.13 -11.56
N GLU A 77 -15.56 16.97 -11.02
CA GLU A 77 -16.34 15.75 -11.18
C GLU A 77 -17.73 15.87 -10.54
N ASP A 78 -17.85 16.47 -9.35
CA ASP A 78 -19.15 16.70 -8.71
C ASP A 78 -20.06 17.59 -9.56
N ILE A 79 -19.49 18.63 -10.18
CA ILE A 79 -20.23 19.55 -11.04
C ILE A 79 -20.73 18.83 -12.31
N VAL A 80 -19.85 18.02 -12.91
CA VAL A 80 -20.20 17.23 -14.11
C VAL A 80 -21.26 16.18 -13.78
N ASP A 81 -21.11 15.43 -12.69
CA ASP A 81 -22.07 14.40 -12.26
C ASP A 81 -23.46 15.02 -11.98
N LYS A 82 -23.50 16.15 -11.26
CA LYS A 82 -24.76 16.89 -11.00
C LYS A 82 -25.42 17.35 -12.29
N PHE A 83 -24.65 17.71 -13.32
CA PHE A 83 -25.21 18.12 -14.60
C PHE A 83 -25.79 16.94 -15.37
N ILE A 84 -25.05 15.83 -15.47
CA ILE A 84 -25.47 14.62 -16.17
C ILE A 84 -26.82 14.14 -15.62
N VAL A 85 -26.94 13.99 -14.29
CA VAL A 85 -28.19 13.59 -13.63
C VAL A 85 -29.36 14.53 -13.94
N ARG A 86 -29.12 15.85 -13.98
CA ARG A 86 -30.17 16.85 -14.27
C ARG A 86 -30.63 16.86 -15.73
N VAL A 87 -29.78 16.43 -16.66
CA VAL A 87 -30.09 16.42 -18.10
C VAL A 87 -30.70 15.10 -18.54
N GLU A 88 -30.21 13.98 -18.02
CA GLU A 88 -30.73 12.64 -18.30
C GLU A 88 -32.05 12.38 -17.57
N GLY A 89 -32.21 12.91 -16.34
CA GLY A 89 -33.40 12.71 -15.50
C GLY A 89 -33.49 11.29 -14.92
N PRO A 90 -34.43 11.02 -13.99
CA PRO A 90 -34.64 9.67 -13.49
C PRO A 90 -35.11 8.74 -14.62
N SER A 91 -34.54 7.55 -14.72
CA SER A 91 -34.97 6.50 -15.65
C SER A 91 -36.43 6.15 -15.37
N LYS A 92 -37.32 6.36 -16.36
CA LYS A 92 -38.76 6.11 -16.22
C LYS A 92 -39.04 4.62 -15.97
N PRO A 93 -39.81 4.26 -14.93
CA PRO A 93 -40.52 2.99 -14.92
C PRO A 93 -41.58 2.96 -16.04
N ALA A 94 -41.94 1.77 -16.49
CA ALA A 94 -42.95 1.58 -17.54
C ALA A 94 -44.29 2.27 -17.19
N ALA A 95 -44.92 2.79 -18.24
CA ALA A 95 -45.95 3.82 -18.25
C ALA A 95 -47.22 3.54 -17.43
N ASP A 96 -47.81 4.61 -16.86
CA ASP A 96 -49.25 4.85 -17.00
C ASP A 96 -49.62 6.35 -16.93
N GLY A 97 -50.70 6.72 -17.63
CA GLY A 97 -50.84 8.00 -18.33
C GLY A 97 -51.45 9.21 -17.61
N ASN A 98 -51.09 10.40 -18.11
CA ASN A 98 -51.96 11.57 -18.30
C ASN A 98 -51.28 12.58 -19.27
N LYS A 99 -51.94 12.96 -20.37
CA LYS A 99 -51.32 13.76 -21.46
C LYS A 99 -50.99 15.22 -21.08
N LEU A 100 -51.71 15.79 -20.11
CA LEU A 100 -51.50 17.15 -19.62
C LEU A 100 -50.35 17.22 -18.59
N THR A 101 -50.25 16.22 -17.70
CA THR A 101 -49.10 16.08 -16.80
C THR A 101 -47.83 15.76 -17.58
N ASP A 102 -47.90 14.94 -18.63
CA ASP A 102 -46.75 14.64 -19.52
C ASP A 102 -46.26 15.88 -20.30
N LEU A 103 -47.14 16.82 -20.68
CA LEU A 103 -46.75 18.09 -21.32
C LEU A 103 -46.13 19.08 -20.33
N VAL A 104 -46.68 19.20 -19.13
CA VAL A 104 -46.11 20.02 -18.04
C VAL A 104 -44.77 19.45 -17.60
N GLU A 105 -44.66 18.13 -17.50
CA GLU A 105 -43.42 17.41 -17.19
C GLU A 105 -42.40 17.56 -18.33
N LYS A 106 -42.82 17.49 -19.60
CA LYS A 106 -41.95 17.79 -20.76
C LYS A 106 -41.48 19.25 -20.78
N MET A 107 -42.34 20.22 -20.49
CA MET A 107 -41.96 21.63 -20.43
C MET A 107 -41.07 21.94 -19.22
N ALA A 108 -41.39 21.39 -18.05
CA ALA A 108 -40.53 21.46 -16.87
C ALA A 108 -39.17 20.81 -17.16
N ASN A 109 -39.14 19.66 -17.84
CA ASN A 109 -37.91 18.98 -18.25
C ASN A 109 -37.12 19.81 -19.28
N LEU A 110 -37.76 20.44 -20.27
CA LEU A 110 -37.08 21.32 -21.23
C LEU A 110 -36.52 22.58 -20.56
N PHE A 111 -37.28 23.19 -19.64
CA PHE A 111 -36.86 24.37 -18.91
C PHE A 111 -35.76 24.05 -17.89
N ASN A 112 -35.87 22.92 -17.19
CA ASN A 112 -34.84 22.39 -16.29
C ASN A 112 -33.58 22.03 -17.06
N LYS A 113 -33.69 21.41 -18.25
CA LYS A 113 -32.55 21.14 -19.15
C LYS A 113 -31.92 22.44 -19.66
N GLY A 114 -32.71 23.44 -20.04
CA GLY A 114 -32.22 24.75 -20.47
C GLY A 114 -31.49 25.52 -19.34
N LYS A 115 -32.06 25.52 -18.13
CA LYS A 115 -31.45 26.10 -16.92
C LYS A 115 -30.18 25.36 -16.53
N ALA A 116 -30.20 24.03 -16.52
CA ALA A 116 -29.03 23.19 -16.26
C ALA A 116 -27.91 23.46 -17.28
N ARG A 117 -28.23 23.60 -18.57
CA ARG A 117 -27.26 23.94 -19.64
C ARG A 117 -26.59 25.30 -19.44
N ARG A 118 -27.32 26.32 -18.96
CA ARG A 118 -26.71 27.62 -18.62
C ARG A 118 -25.86 27.53 -17.36
N GLN A 119 -26.32 26.78 -16.35
CA GLN A 119 -25.58 26.58 -15.10
C GLN A 119 -24.25 25.87 -15.33
N ILE A 120 -24.22 24.80 -16.14
CA ILE A 120 -22.96 24.11 -16.46
C ILE A 120 -22.02 24.99 -17.29
N ALA A 121 -22.54 25.81 -18.21
CA ALA A 121 -21.71 26.75 -18.97
C ALA A 121 -21.03 27.78 -18.07
N SER A 122 -21.75 28.30 -17.07
CA SER A 122 -21.19 29.18 -16.04
C SER A 122 -20.18 28.44 -15.17
N ALA A 123 -20.49 27.22 -14.73
CA ALA A 123 -19.61 26.43 -13.88
C ALA A 123 -18.31 26.04 -14.59
N ILE A 124 -18.38 25.62 -15.87
CA ILE A 124 -17.19 25.32 -16.69
C ILE A 124 -16.31 26.57 -16.86
N LYS A 125 -16.91 27.76 -16.96
CA LYS A 125 -16.15 29.01 -17.06
C LYS A 125 -15.40 29.30 -15.77
N GLU A 126 -16.04 29.16 -14.61
CA GLU A 126 -15.39 29.31 -13.30
C GLU A 126 -14.31 28.24 -13.10
N ILE A 127 -14.58 26.98 -13.43
CA ILE A 127 -13.58 25.89 -13.37
C ILE A 127 -12.33 26.22 -14.18
N ASN A 128 -12.47 26.68 -15.43
CA ASN A 128 -11.32 27.04 -16.25
C ASN A 128 -10.51 28.20 -15.64
N LYS A 129 -11.18 29.13 -14.94
CA LYS A 129 -10.51 30.21 -14.21
C LYS A 129 -9.76 29.67 -12.99
N ASP A 130 -10.35 28.75 -12.23
CA ASP A 130 -9.72 28.12 -11.06
C ASP A 130 -8.49 27.30 -11.48
N VAL A 131 -8.59 26.51 -12.57
CA VAL A 131 -7.45 25.77 -13.16
C VAL A 131 -6.32 26.73 -13.55
N GLN A 132 -6.65 27.84 -14.21
CA GLN A 132 -5.66 28.84 -14.60
C GLN A 132 -5.03 29.52 -13.38
N GLU A 133 -5.80 29.76 -12.32
CA GLU A 133 -5.28 30.34 -11.09
C GLU A 133 -4.27 29.41 -10.40
N VAL A 134 -4.59 28.11 -10.29
CA VAL A 134 -3.68 27.09 -9.76
C VAL A 134 -2.39 27.03 -10.57
N ALA A 135 -2.50 27.03 -11.91
CA ALA A 135 -1.33 27.04 -12.79
C ALA A 135 -0.47 28.31 -12.62
N ASN A 136 -1.11 29.50 -12.56
CA ASN A 136 -0.44 30.77 -12.35
C ASN A 136 0.22 30.85 -10.97
N ARG A 137 -0.42 30.31 -9.92
CA ARG A 137 0.14 30.25 -8.57
C ARG A 137 1.39 29.37 -8.54
N ARG A 138 1.33 28.18 -9.15
CA ARG A 138 2.52 27.34 -9.32
C ARG A 138 3.62 28.10 -10.04
N GLY A 139 3.33 28.71 -11.19
CA GLY A 139 4.33 29.47 -11.95
C GLY A 139 4.97 30.63 -11.17
N ARG A 140 4.21 31.34 -10.33
CA ARG A 140 4.70 32.45 -9.50
C ARG A 140 5.65 32.02 -8.37
N TYR A 141 5.43 30.83 -7.81
CA TYR A 141 6.17 30.34 -6.66
C TYR A 141 7.10 29.17 -6.99
N THR A 142 7.20 28.77 -8.26
CA THR A 142 8.16 27.76 -8.70
C THR A 142 9.55 28.31 -8.45
N VAL A 143 10.23 27.78 -7.44
CA VAL A 143 11.63 28.08 -7.18
C VAL A 143 12.46 27.18 -8.10
N ASP A 144 12.58 27.59 -9.36
CA ASP A 144 13.49 26.93 -10.29
C ASP A 144 14.93 27.06 -9.76
N ASN A 145 15.52 25.93 -9.34
CA ASN A 145 16.94 25.76 -9.01
C ASN A 145 17.50 26.34 -7.70
N ILE A 146 16.88 26.02 -6.55
CA ILE A 146 17.66 25.77 -5.32
C ILE A 146 17.46 24.31 -4.91
N LEU A 147 17.75 23.40 -5.83
CA LEU A 147 17.77 21.98 -5.53
C LEU A 147 19.23 21.58 -5.29
N PRO A 148 19.70 21.38 -4.05
CA PRO A 148 20.39 20.12 -3.86
C PRO A 148 19.35 19.08 -4.28
N LYS A 149 19.56 18.39 -5.42
CA LYS A 149 18.88 17.09 -5.72
C LYS A 149 18.63 16.48 -4.36
N PRO A 150 17.39 16.10 -3.96
CA PRO A 150 17.15 15.60 -2.61
C PRO A 150 18.29 14.63 -2.39
N THR A 151 19.24 15.05 -1.54
CA THR A 151 20.45 14.26 -1.36
C THR A 151 19.82 12.96 -0.99
N ALA A 152 20.07 11.89 -1.75
CA ALA A 152 19.62 10.58 -1.34
C ALA A 152 20.21 10.53 0.07
N VAL A 153 19.39 10.81 1.08
CA VAL A 153 19.82 10.73 2.45
C VAL A 153 20.09 9.26 2.43
N THR A 154 21.38 8.93 2.39
CA THR A 154 21.89 7.57 2.41
C THR A 154 21.57 7.10 3.81
N THR A 155 20.26 6.99 4.07
CA THR A 155 19.65 6.21 5.10
C THR A 155 20.22 4.86 4.77
N ILE A 156 21.17 4.47 5.61
CA ILE A 156 21.80 3.17 5.54
C ILE A 156 20.67 2.18 5.33
N ASP A 157 20.79 1.38 4.27
CA ASP A 157 19.78 0.40 3.93
C ASP A 157 19.43 -0.39 5.19
N PRO A 158 18.17 -0.39 5.65
CA PRO A 158 17.80 -1.06 6.90
C PRO A 158 18.20 -2.53 6.92
N ARG A 159 18.32 -3.15 5.73
CA ARG A 159 18.82 -4.52 5.55
C ARG A 159 20.28 -4.68 5.96
N LEU A 160 21.11 -3.66 5.79
CA LEU A 160 22.50 -3.68 6.28
C LEU A 160 22.53 -3.87 7.79
N ARG A 161 21.63 -3.22 8.55
CA ARG A 161 21.55 -3.44 10.00
C ARG A 161 21.20 -4.90 10.32
N ALA A 162 20.27 -5.50 9.59
CA ALA A 162 19.92 -6.92 9.77
C ALA A 162 21.09 -7.87 9.46
N LEU A 163 21.99 -7.52 8.54
CA LEU A 163 23.19 -8.30 8.22
C LEU A 163 24.24 -8.30 9.34
N TYR A 164 24.22 -7.29 10.21
CA TYR A 164 25.19 -7.11 11.30
C TYR A 164 24.55 -7.16 12.71
N THR A 165 23.28 -7.56 12.81
CA THR A 165 22.62 -7.75 14.12
C THR A 165 23.22 -8.96 14.83
N GLU A 166 23.54 -8.83 16.13
CA GLU A 166 24.16 -9.92 16.87
C GLU A 166 23.21 -11.10 17.06
N VAL A 167 23.75 -12.32 16.97
CA VAL A 167 23.00 -13.59 17.12
C VAL A 167 22.27 -13.68 18.48
N THR A 168 22.86 -13.07 19.51
CA THR A 168 22.36 -13.00 20.89
C THR A 168 21.06 -12.20 21.03
N GLU A 169 20.75 -11.32 20.08
CA GLU A 169 19.55 -10.48 20.07
C GLU A 169 18.34 -11.16 19.42
N LEU A 170 18.53 -12.31 18.77
CA LEU A 170 17.48 -12.98 17.99
C LEU A 170 16.54 -13.81 18.88
N VAL A 171 15.23 -13.59 18.73
CA VAL A 171 14.17 -14.37 19.41
C VAL A 171 13.20 -14.92 18.37
N GLY A 172 12.78 -16.18 18.54
CA GLY A 172 11.83 -16.85 17.63
C GLY A 172 12.40 -17.18 16.24
N ILE A 173 13.72 -17.07 16.07
CA ILE A 173 14.44 -17.49 14.86
C ILE A 173 14.98 -18.92 15.03
N TYR A 174 15.71 -19.16 16.12
CA TYR A 174 16.25 -20.48 16.45
C TYR A 174 15.19 -21.39 17.07
N GLY A 175 15.18 -22.67 16.68
CA GLY A 175 14.20 -23.66 17.09
C GLY A 175 13.33 -24.08 15.91
N LYS A 176 12.06 -23.68 15.91
CA LYS A 176 11.09 -24.13 14.90
C LYS A 176 11.45 -23.64 13.48
N ARG A 177 11.67 -22.33 13.32
CA ARG A 177 11.82 -21.70 11.98
C ARG A 177 13.11 -22.07 11.26
N ASP A 178 14.26 -21.99 11.93
CA ASP A 178 15.54 -22.39 11.31
C ASP A 178 15.54 -23.89 10.98
N GLN A 179 14.99 -24.75 11.84
CA GLN A 179 14.88 -26.18 11.57
C GLN A 179 13.94 -26.50 10.41
N GLU A 180 12.80 -25.82 10.29
CA GLU A 180 11.91 -25.97 9.13
C GLU A 180 12.60 -25.57 7.83
N LEU A 181 13.27 -24.42 7.81
CA LEU A 181 14.02 -23.99 6.63
C LEU A 181 15.17 -24.95 6.28
N LEU A 182 15.88 -25.46 7.27
CA LEU A 182 16.91 -26.49 7.08
C LEU A 182 16.35 -27.79 6.53
N LYS A 183 15.18 -28.23 7.01
CA LYS A 183 14.50 -29.41 6.47
C LYS A 183 14.16 -29.20 4.99
N LEU A 184 13.60 -28.04 4.63
CA LEU A 184 13.28 -27.72 3.24
C LEU A 184 14.52 -27.74 2.32
N LEU A 185 15.66 -27.26 2.83
CA LEU A 185 16.94 -27.31 2.12
C LEU A 185 17.47 -28.73 1.94
N ALA A 186 17.22 -29.62 2.91
CA ALA A 186 17.64 -31.03 2.84
C ALA A 186 16.68 -31.95 2.04
N LEU A 187 15.46 -31.47 1.72
CA LEU A 187 14.49 -32.25 0.94
C LEU A 187 15.02 -32.50 -0.48
N GLY A 188 15.20 -33.76 -0.84
CA GLY A 188 15.70 -34.18 -2.17
C GLY A 188 17.16 -34.65 -2.17
N ASP A 189 17.87 -34.58 -1.04
CA ASP A 189 19.25 -35.09 -0.89
C ASP A 189 19.31 -36.62 -0.67
N GLU A 190 18.19 -37.32 -0.76
CA GLU A 190 18.06 -38.76 -0.46
C GLU A 190 18.73 -39.67 -1.50
N ASP A 191 18.87 -39.21 -2.75
CA ASP A 191 19.59 -39.91 -3.81
C ASP A 191 21.00 -39.31 -3.98
N PRO A 192 22.07 -39.99 -3.52
CA PRO A 192 23.43 -39.48 -3.64
C PRO A 192 23.92 -39.36 -5.10
N SER A 193 23.20 -39.92 -6.07
CA SER A 193 23.55 -39.88 -7.50
C SER A 193 23.00 -38.68 -8.26
N ASN A 194 22.12 -37.86 -7.67
CA ASN A 194 21.43 -36.76 -8.39
C ASN A 194 21.16 -35.53 -7.49
N LYS A 195 22.22 -34.98 -6.87
CA LYS A 195 22.15 -33.80 -5.98
C LYS A 195 22.07 -32.49 -6.77
N ARG A 196 20.94 -32.26 -7.43
CA ARG A 196 20.69 -31.03 -8.18
C ARG A 196 20.66 -29.81 -7.26
N PRO A 197 20.94 -28.60 -7.79
CA PRO A 197 20.78 -27.38 -7.02
C PRO A 197 19.34 -27.23 -6.51
N LYS A 198 19.18 -26.97 -5.21
CA LYS A 198 17.89 -26.77 -4.54
C LYS A 198 17.63 -25.29 -4.36
N ILE A 199 16.44 -24.81 -4.77
CA ILE A 199 16.00 -23.44 -4.51
C ILE A 199 14.95 -23.45 -3.39
N VAL A 200 15.15 -22.60 -2.38
CA VAL A 200 14.14 -22.34 -1.35
C VAL A 200 13.82 -20.84 -1.31
N SER A 201 12.57 -20.48 -1.55
CA SER A 201 12.11 -19.09 -1.47
C SER A 201 11.38 -18.83 -0.16
N VAL A 202 11.90 -17.90 0.64
CA VAL A 202 11.29 -17.41 1.89
C VAL A 202 10.40 -16.20 1.58
N VAL A 203 9.12 -16.27 1.96
CA VAL A 203 8.13 -15.24 1.61
C VAL A 203 7.28 -14.79 2.80
N GLY A 204 6.89 -13.53 2.81
CA GLY A 204 6.03 -12.90 3.84
C GLY A 204 6.17 -11.38 3.85
N PHE A 205 5.30 -10.65 4.53
CA PHE A 205 5.31 -9.18 4.50
C PHE A 205 6.55 -8.55 5.14
N GLY A 206 6.69 -7.23 4.95
CA GLY A 206 7.80 -6.43 5.48
C GLY A 206 7.87 -6.47 7.01
N GLY A 207 9.08 -6.54 7.57
CA GLY A 207 9.27 -6.50 9.03
C GLY A 207 9.20 -7.84 9.77
N LEU A 208 8.85 -8.95 9.09
CA LEU A 208 8.81 -10.30 9.69
C LEU A 208 10.18 -10.91 10.06
N GLY A 209 11.28 -10.35 9.57
CA GLY A 209 12.63 -10.89 9.84
C GLY A 209 13.10 -11.97 8.86
N LYS A 210 12.60 -11.98 7.61
CA LYS A 210 13.02 -12.93 6.56
C LYS A 210 14.54 -12.96 6.35
N THR A 211 15.14 -11.79 6.13
CA THR A 211 16.60 -11.63 5.96
C THR A 211 17.35 -12.15 7.19
N THR A 212 16.82 -11.92 8.40
CA THR A 212 17.39 -12.39 9.66
C THR A 212 17.34 -13.92 9.79
N LEU A 213 16.21 -14.55 9.45
CA LEU A 213 16.07 -16.01 9.44
C LEU A 213 17.05 -16.66 8.45
N VAL A 214 17.07 -16.16 7.21
CA VAL A 214 17.95 -16.67 6.17
C VAL A 214 19.41 -16.47 6.53
N ARG A 215 19.75 -15.34 7.17
CA ARG A 215 21.11 -15.11 7.65
C ARG A 215 21.53 -16.10 8.73
N ALA A 216 20.67 -16.37 9.70
CA ALA A 216 20.94 -17.36 10.75
C ALA A 216 21.16 -18.77 10.16
N VAL A 217 20.33 -19.19 9.19
CA VAL A 217 20.50 -20.48 8.50
C VAL A 217 21.77 -20.51 7.66
N TYR A 218 22.03 -19.45 6.89
CA TYR A 218 23.25 -19.30 6.10
C TYR A 218 24.50 -19.44 6.97
N ASP A 219 24.57 -18.73 8.10
CA ASP A 219 25.73 -18.78 9.00
C ASP A 219 25.93 -20.17 9.64
N LYS A 220 24.85 -20.94 9.83
CA LYS A 220 24.88 -22.30 10.38
C LYS A 220 25.39 -23.35 9.38
N ILE A 221 25.03 -23.23 8.09
CA ILE A 221 25.34 -24.26 7.08
C ILE A 221 26.49 -23.90 6.15
N LYS A 222 26.90 -22.63 6.09
CA LYS A 222 27.92 -22.16 5.13
C LYS A 222 29.20 -22.99 5.14
N GLY A 223 29.59 -23.55 6.29
CA GLY A 223 30.80 -24.39 6.44
C GLY A 223 30.84 -25.60 5.50
N GLY A 224 29.69 -26.12 5.06
CA GLY A 224 29.59 -27.27 4.15
C GLY A 224 29.65 -26.95 2.65
N PHE A 225 29.96 -25.71 2.27
CA PHE A 225 29.97 -25.22 0.89
C PHE A 225 31.32 -24.58 0.53
N ASP A 226 31.78 -24.83 -0.69
CA ASP A 226 33.04 -24.33 -1.25
C ASP A 226 32.97 -22.84 -1.58
N SER A 227 31.81 -22.38 -2.05
CA SER A 227 31.59 -21.00 -2.48
C SER A 227 30.28 -20.46 -1.93
N ARG A 228 30.29 -19.20 -1.50
CA ARG A 228 29.21 -18.67 -0.68
C ARG A 228 28.98 -17.21 -1.03
N ALA A 229 27.75 -16.79 -1.24
CA ALA A 229 27.44 -15.39 -1.45
C ALA A 229 26.13 -15.01 -0.76
N PHE A 230 26.04 -13.76 -0.32
CA PHE A 230 24.83 -13.17 0.22
C PHE A 230 24.67 -11.79 -0.43
N VAL A 231 23.66 -11.64 -1.27
CA VAL A 231 23.51 -10.47 -2.14
C VAL A 231 22.15 -9.81 -1.93
N PRO A 232 22.09 -8.62 -1.30
CA PRO A 232 20.87 -7.84 -1.17
C PRO A 232 20.56 -7.08 -2.47
N ILE A 233 19.34 -7.23 -3.00
CA ILE A 233 18.90 -6.54 -4.24
C ILE A 233 18.15 -5.24 -3.89
N GLY A 234 16.94 -5.34 -3.35
CA GLY A 234 16.09 -4.19 -3.02
C GLY A 234 15.25 -3.70 -4.21
N GLN A 235 14.62 -2.53 -4.08
CA GLN A 235 13.58 -2.07 -5.01
C GLN A 235 14.08 -1.60 -6.37
N ASN A 236 15.30 -1.03 -6.44
CA ASN A 236 15.85 -0.47 -7.68
C ASN A 236 17.08 -1.29 -8.11
N PRO A 237 16.87 -2.50 -8.68
CA PRO A 237 17.96 -3.38 -9.06
C PRO A 237 18.77 -2.82 -10.25
N ASP A 238 20.08 -2.92 -10.15
CA ASP A 238 21.00 -2.83 -11.28
C ASP A 238 21.56 -4.23 -11.53
N MET A 239 21.20 -4.84 -12.66
CA MET A 239 21.61 -6.22 -13.01
C MET A 239 23.12 -6.41 -13.03
N LYS A 240 23.86 -5.43 -13.57
CA LYS A 240 25.32 -5.50 -13.57
C LYS A 240 25.85 -5.45 -12.15
N LYS A 241 25.28 -4.59 -11.31
CA LYS A 241 25.69 -4.52 -9.90
C LYS A 241 25.41 -5.84 -9.18
N ILE A 242 24.24 -6.45 -9.40
CA ILE A 242 23.87 -7.72 -8.78
C ILE A 242 24.89 -8.82 -9.13
N PHE A 243 25.22 -9.01 -10.41
CA PHE A 243 26.19 -10.04 -10.79
C PHE A 243 27.60 -9.76 -10.25
N ARG A 244 28.01 -8.48 -10.18
CA ARG A 244 29.27 -8.09 -9.54
C ARG A 244 29.27 -8.40 -8.05
N ASP A 245 28.20 -8.09 -7.35
CA ASP A 245 28.06 -8.37 -5.92
C ASP A 245 28.03 -9.89 -5.65
N ILE A 246 27.47 -10.70 -6.57
CA ILE A 246 27.57 -12.17 -6.53
C ILE A 246 29.04 -12.60 -6.64
N LEU A 247 29.78 -12.16 -7.67
CA LEU A 247 31.19 -12.52 -7.86
C LEU A 247 32.05 -12.13 -6.64
N ILE A 248 31.91 -10.89 -6.16
CA ILE A 248 32.60 -10.39 -4.96
C ILE A 248 32.23 -11.23 -3.73
N GLY A 249 30.96 -11.62 -3.61
CA GLY A 249 30.49 -12.50 -2.56
C GLY A 249 31.18 -13.87 -2.60
N LEU A 250 31.22 -14.48 -3.78
CA LEU A 250 31.78 -15.81 -4.03
C LEU A 250 33.29 -15.87 -3.78
N ASP A 251 34.05 -14.86 -4.22
CA ASP A 251 35.49 -14.73 -3.96
C ASP A 251 35.94 -13.27 -3.86
N LYS A 252 36.01 -12.78 -2.62
CA LYS A 252 36.46 -11.41 -2.33
C LYS A 252 37.89 -11.13 -2.79
N ASN A 253 38.80 -12.10 -2.73
CA ASN A 253 40.21 -11.85 -2.99
C ASN A 253 40.47 -11.63 -4.47
N THR A 254 39.82 -12.44 -5.30
CA THR A 254 39.94 -12.37 -6.76
C THR A 254 39.19 -11.16 -7.31
N TYR A 255 37.92 -11.00 -6.94
CA TYR A 255 37.03 -10.05 -7.63
C TYR A 255 37.03 -8.62 -7.08
N THR A 256 37.62 -8.36 -5.90
CA THR A 256 37.83 -6.97 -5.43
C THR A 256 38.93 -6.26 -6.21
N ASN A 257 39.87 -7.02 -6.78
CA ASN A 257 41.05 -6.49 -7.50
C ASN A 257 40.85 -6.44 -9.03
N ILE A 258 39.80 -7.07 -9.55
CA ILE A 258 39.47 -7.09 -10.97
C ILE A 258 38.56 -5.90 -11.28
N ASN A 259 38.82 -5.20 -12.40
CA ASN A 259 37.94 -4.14 -12.86
C ASN A 259 36.66 -4.69 -13.50
N LEU A 260 35.74 -5.17 -12.66
CA LEU A 260 34.43 -5.69 -13.07
C LEU A 260 33.51 -4.63 -13.69
N MET A 261 33.87 -3.34 -13.64
CA MET A 261 33.06 -2.24 -14.18
C MET A 261 33.02 -2.23 -15.72
N VAL A 262 33.99 -2.90 -16.36
CA VAL A 262 34.09 -2.97 -17.83
C VAL A 262 33.20 -4.05 -18.42
N LEU A 263 32.88 -5.09 -17.63
CA LEU A 263 32.14 -6.25 -18.11
C LEU A 263 30.66 -5.93 -18.35
N ASP A 264 30.12 -6.47 -19.44
CA ASP A 264 28.69 -6.48 -19.68
C ASP A 264 27.98 -7.61 -18.91
N GLU A 265 26.65 -7.63 -18.97
CA GLU A 265 25.83 -8.60 -18.23
C GLU A 265 26.10 -10.04 -18.66
N LYS A 266 26.33 -10.26 -19.96
CA LYS A 266 26.59 -11.59 -20.50
C LYS A 266 27.93 -12.11 -19.99
N GLN A 267 28.98 -11.28 -20.04
CA GLN A 267 30.31 -11.63 -19.56
C GLN A 267 30.30 -11.92 -18.05
N LEU A 268 29.56 -11.13 -17.27
CA LEU A 268 29.39 -11.38 -15.83
C LEU A 268 28.67 -12.71 -15.55
N ILE A 269 27.65 -13.06 -16.34
CA ILE A 269 26.95 -14.35 -16.23
C ILE A 269 27.89 -15.51 -16.57
N GLU A 270 28.68 -15.41 -17.63
CA GLU A 270 29.64 -16.43 -18.04
C GLU A 270 30.71 -16.63 -16.95
N GLU A 271 31.25 -15.55 -16.38
CA GLU A 271 32.23 -15.62 -15.30
C GLU A 271 31.67 -16.32 -14.05
N ILE A 272 30.42 -16.02 -13.65
CA ILE A 272 29.78 -16.70 -12.52
C ILE A 272 29.63 -18.20 -12.81
N ARG A 273 29.19 -18.56 -14.02
CA ARG A 273 29.01 -19.96 -14.43
C ARG A 273 30.33 -20.72 -14.39
N ASP A 274 31.39 -20.14 -14.93
CA ASP A 274 32.71 -20.75 -14.98
C ASP A 274 33.29 -20.92 -13.57
N PHE A 275 33.13 -19.91 -12.70
CA PHE A 275 33.58 -19.98 -11.31
C PHE A 275 32.86 -21.07 -10.50
N LEU A 276 31.58 -21.31 -10.77
CA LEU A 276 30.71 -22.24 -10.03
C LEU A 276 30.72 -23.67 -10.56
N HIS A 277 31.24 -23.91 -11.78
CA HIS A 277 31.14 -25.18 -12.50
C HIS A 277 31.42 -26.42 -11.63
N ASP A 278 32.55 -26.44 -10.91
CA ASP A 278 33.00 -27.59 -10.11
C ASP A 278 32.87 -27.41 -8.59
N LYS A 279 32.02 -26.47 -8.14
CA LYS A 279 31.94 -26.10 -6.73
C LYS A 279 30.56 -26.28 -6.16
N ARG A 280 30.48 -26.80 -4.93
CA ARG A 280 29.24 -26.79 -4.16
C ARG A 280 29.03 -25.38 -3.59
N TYR A 281 27.97 -24.71 -4.01
CA TYR A 281 27.74 -23.31 -3.63
C TYR A 281 26.48 -23.08 -2.79
N LEU A 282 26.54 -22.06 -1.93
CA LEU A 282 25.43 -21.54 -1.15
C LEU A 282 25.24 -20.06 -1.46
N VAL A 283 24.20 -19.71 -2.21
CA VAL A 283 23.95 -18.33 -2.62
C VAL A 283 22.60 -17.85 -2.09
N VAL A 284 22.63 -16.73 -1.36
CA VAL A 284 21.42 -16.03 -0.91
C VAL A 284 21.21 -14.80 -1.78
N ILE A 285 20.01 -14.68 -2.35
CA ILE A 285 19.55 -13.52 -3.10
C ILE A 285 18.39 -12.88 -2.32
N ASP A 286 18.66 -11.76 -1.65
CA ASP A 286 17.76 -11.16 -0.65
C ASP A 286 16.94 -10.00 -1.24
N ASP A 287 15.63 -10.04 -0.95
CA ASP A 287 14.61 -9.03 -1.26
C ASP A 287 14.37 -8.83 -2.77
N ILE A 288 13.87 -9.89 -3.43
CA ILE A 288 13.46 -9.89 -4.85
C ILE A 288 12.05 -9.32 -4.98
N TRP A 289 11.88 -8.32 -5.87
CA TRP A 289 10.60 -7.64 -6.11
C TRP A 289 9.92 -8.03 -7.43
N ASP A 290 10.65 -8.63 -8.38
CA ASP A 290 10.13 -9.01 -9.69
C ASP A 290 10.57 -10.44 -10.08
N GLY A 291 9.62 -11.24 -10.56
CA GLY A 291 9.88 -12.60 -11.04
C GLY A 291 10.67 -12.62 -12.36
N LYS A 292 10.55 -11.59 -13.21
CA LYS A 292 11.34 -11.50 -14.44
C LYS A 292 12.81 -11.26 -14.14
N LEU A 293 13.09 -10.31 -13.24
CA LEU A 293 14.43 -10.06 -12.71
C LEU A 293 15.09 -11.34 -12.19
N TRP A 294 14.34 -12.16 -11.43
CA TRP A 294 14.85 -13.47 -11.01
C TRP A 294 15.15 -14.39 -12.18
N GLY A 295 14.29 -14.43 -13.20
CA GLY A 295 14.54 -15.20 -14.43
C GLY A 295 15.89 -14.88 -15.06
N ASP A 296 16.26 -13.60 -15.11
CA ASP A 296 17.55 -13.16 -15.63
C ASP A 296 18.72 -13.51 -14.69
N ILE A 297 18.55 -13.33 -13.37
CA ILE A 297 19.56 -13.71 -12.36
C ILE A 297 19.83 -15.23 -12.41
N LYS A 298 18.78 -16.03 -12.57
CA LYS A 298 18.85 -17.49 -12.61
C LYS A 298 19.70 -18.01 -13.77
N LEU A 299 19.89 -17.22 -14.84
CA LEU A 299 20.79 -17.58 -15.92
C LEU A 299 22.22 -17.84 -15.41
N ALA A 300 22.70 -17.09 -14.43
CA ALA A 300 24.03 -17.28 -13.84
C ALA A 300 24.20 -18.64 -13.12
N PHE A 301 23.10 -19.30 -12.73
CA PHE A 301 23.12 -20.56 -11.99
C PHE A 301 22.63 -21.76 -12.82
N SER A 302 22.43 -21.57 -14.13
CA SER A 302 21.82 -22.59 -15.00
C SER A 302 22.76 -23.73 -15.42
N ASN A 303 24.08 -23.57 -15.27
CA ASN A 303 25.06 -24.64 -15.45
C ASN A 303 25.08 -25.52 -14.19
N MET A 304 24.06 -26.36 -14.04
CA MET A 304 23.80 -27.10 -12.81
C MET A 304 24.84 -28.22 -12.63
N ASN A 305 25.64 -28.12 -11.57
CA ASN A 305 26.44 -29.23 -11.08
C ASN A 305 25.60 -30.10 -10.12
N ASN A 306 25.83 -31.41 -10.11
CA ASN A 306 25.14 -32.34 -9.22
C ASN A 306 25.85 -32.46 -7.87
N LEU A 307 26.30 -31.33 -7.31
CA LEU A 307 27.10 -31.27 -6.08
C LEU A 307 26.30 -30.91 -4.83
N GLY A 308 24.97 -30.74 -4.94
CA GLY A 308 24.09 -30.39 -3.82
C GLY A 308 24.21 -28.92 -3.41
N SER A 309 24.23 -28.02 -4.39
CA SER A 309 24.29 -26.56 -4.21
C SER A 309 22.93 -26.00 -3.79
N HIS A 310 22.91 -24.96 -2.96
CA HIS A 310 21.68 -24.36 -2.45
C HIS A 310 21.56 -22.88 -2.87
N LEU A 311 20.38 -22.51 -3.35
CA LEU A 311 19.99 -21.11 -3.53
C LEU A 311 18.85 -20.78 -2.57
N ILE A 312 18.97 -19.66 -1.86
CA ILE A 312 17.90 -19.16 -1.00
C ILE A 312 17.50 -17.79 -1.50
N THR A 313 16.21 -17.60 -1.76
CA THR A 313 15.66 -16.29 -2.14
C THR A 313 14.77 -15.75 -1.03
N THR A 314 14.72 -14.43 -0.85
CA THR A 314 13.69 -13.80 -0.01
C THR A 314 12.85 -12.82 -0.83
N THR A 315 11.55 -12.76 -0.55
CA THR A 315 10.65 -11.81 -1.21
C THR A 315 9.47 -11.44 -0.32
N ARG A 316 8.84 -10.30 -0.59
CA ARG A 316 7.59 -9.88 0.05
C ARG A 316 6.35 -10.33 -0.72
N ILE A 317 6.53 -10.89 -1.91
CA ILE A 317 5.45 -11.12 -2.88
C ILE A 317 5.34 -12.62 -3.16
N PHE A 318 4.18 -13.19 -2.86
CA PHE A 318 3.91 -14.62 -3.01
C PHE A 318 4.08 -15.10 -4.46
N SER A 319 3.55 -14.36 -5.43
CA SER A 319 3.72 -14.69 -6.86
C SER A 319 5.18 -14.70 -7.30
N VAL A 320 6.02 -13.82 -6.76
CA VAL A 320 7.47 -13.82 -7.02
C VAL A 320 8.13 -15.07 -6.41
N SER A 321 7.70 -15.50 -5.21
CA SER A 321 8.25 -16.73 -4.61
C SER A 321 7.94 -17.99 -5.44
N ILE A 322 6.78 -18.02 -6.10
CA ILE A 322 6.43 -19.07 -7.07
C ILE A 322 7.34 -18.99 -8.29
N ALA A 323 7.56 -17.79 -8.85
CA ALA A 323 8.47 -17.60 -9.97
C ALA A 323 9.92 -18.00 -9.63
N CYS A 324 10.33 -17.83 -8.35
CA CYS A 324 11.63 -18.24 -7.86
C CYS A 324 11.82 -19.77 -7.86
N CYS A 325 10.73 -20.52 -7.62
CA CYS A 325 10.71 -21.96 -7.42
C CYS A 325 9.92 -22.69 -8.54
N PRO A 326 10.39 -22.70 -9.80
CA PRO A 326 9.64 -23.29 -10.91
C PRO A 326 9.69 -24.83 -10.95
N SER A 327 10.58 -25.46 -10.17
CA SER A 327 10.80 -26.91 -10.23
C SER A 327 10.00 -27.63 -9.14
N THR A 328 9.58 -28.87 -9.41
CA THR A 328 8.82 -29.69 -8.45
C THR A 328 9.59 -30.04 -7.17
N HIS A 329 10.92 -29.93 -7.20
CA HIS A 329 11.79 -30.13 -6.06
C HIS A 329 12.14 -28.82 -5.35
N ASP A 330 11.75 -27.65 -5.85
CA ASP A 330 11.97 -26.40 -5.12
C ASP A 330 10.99 -26.28 -3.95
N SER A 331 11.22 -25.35 -3.02
CA SER A 331 10.35 -25.20 -1.85
C SER A 331 10.07 -23.74 -1.53
N ILE A 332 8.86 -23.46 -1.05
CA ILE A 332 8.46 -22.12 -0.60
C ILE A 332 8.25 -22.19 0.91
N TYR A 333 8.95 -21.34 1.65
CA TYR A 333 8.77 -21.16 3.08
C TYR A 333 7.97 -19.89 3.33
N GLN A 334 6.68 -20.03 3.63
CA GLN A 334 5.84 -18.92 4.04
C GLN A 334 6.09 -18.60 5.51
N MET A 335 6.72 -17.46 5.77
CA MET A 335 7.08 -17.02 7.11
C MET A 335 5.86 -16.41 7.80
N GLU A 336 5.46 -17.00 8.93
CA GLU A 336 4.38 -16.51 9.78
C GLU A 336 4.89 -15.48 10.81
N PRO A 337 4.01 -14.64 11.39
CA PRO A 337 4.32 -13.82 12.56
C PRO A 337 4.83 -14.66 13.76
N LEU A 338 5.46 -14.00 14.73
CA LEU A 338 5.88 -14.66 15.97
C LEU A 338 4.66 -15.13 16.77
N SER A 339 4.81 -16.23 17.50
CA SER A 339 3.81 -16.62 18.49
C SER A 339 3.73 -15.59 19.62
N ASP A 340 2.63 -15.58 20.38
CA ASP A 340 2.48 -14.70 21.54
C ASP A 340 3.61 -14.89 22.56
N SER A 341 4.07 -16.13 22.73
CA SER A 341 5.20 -16.46 23.63
C SER A 341 6.52 -15.84 23.15
N ASP A 342 6.82 -15.97 21.86
CA ASP A 342 8.06 -15.42 21.29
C ASP A 342 8.01 -13.90 21.21
N SER A 343 6.84 -13.33 20.92
CA SER A 343 6.59 -11.89 20.91
C SER A 343 6.80 -11.29 22.30
N THR A 344 6.22 -11.92 23.33
CA THR A 344 6.42 -11.51 24.73
C THR A 344 7.88 -11.59 25.13
N ARG A 345 8.58 -12.67 24.77
CA ARG A 345 9.99 -12.84 25.07
C ARG A 345 10.87 -11.79 24.38
N LEU A 346 10.63 -11.51 23.10
CA LEU A 346 11.35 -10.49 22.33
C LEU A 346 11.15 -9.10 22.95
N PHE A 347 9.91 -8.76 23.27
CA PHE A 347 9.56 -7.49 23.90
C PHE A 347 10.20 -7.31 25.27
N CYS A 348 10.08 -8.31 26.15
CA CYS A 348 10.69 -8.26 27.48
C CYS A 348 12.21 -8.20 27.42
N LYS A 349 12.83 -8.99 26.54
CA LYS A 349 14.29 -9.00 26.36
C LYS A 349 14.79 -7.62 25.94
N ARG A 350 14.06 -6.95 25.04
CA ARG A 350 14.42 -5.62 24.55
C ARG A 350 14.28 -4.54 25.63
N ILE A 351 13.24 -4.62 26.47
CA ILE A 351 12.95 -3.59 27.48
C ILE A 351 13.75 -3.81 28.78
N PHE A 352 13.75 -5.04 29.29
CA PHE A 352 14.24 -5.37 30.63
C PHE A 352 15.60 -6.07 30.63
N SER A 353 16.22 -6.26 29.45
CA SER A 353 17.49 -7.01 29.28
C SER A 353 17.46 -8.44 29.85
N SER A 354 16.27 -8.99 30.09
CA SER A 354 16.05 -10.34 30.60
C SER A 354 14.82 -10.96 29.93
N GLU A 355 14.87 -12.27 29.70
CA GLU A 355 13.75 -13.02 29.09
C GLU A 355 12.64 -13.31 30.12
N SER A 356 12.92 -13.11 31.42
CA SER A 356 12.07 -13.53 32.53
C SER A 356 11.40 -12.34 33.23
N LYS A 357 10.27 -11.95 32.64
CA LYS A 357 9.08 -11.28 33.21
C LYS A 357 9.05 -9.74 33.22
N CYS A 358 8.13 -9.23 32.40
CA CYS A 358 7.54 -7.90 32.53
C CYS A 358 6.95 -7.70 33.94
N PRO A 359 7.17 -6.54 34.60
CA PRO A 359 6.58 -6.19 35.88
C PRO A 359 5.06 -6.38 35.88
N SER A 360 4.49 -6.80 37.01
CA SER A 360 3.05 -7.07 37.12
C SER A 360 2.19 -5.87 36.77
N GLU A 361 2.63 -4.64 37.08
CA GLU A 361 1.85 -3.44 36.77
C GLU A 361 1.73 -3.17 35.26
N LEU A 362 2.71 -3.63 34.47
CA LEU A 362 2.83 -3.40 33.03
C LEU A 362 2.31 -4.57 32.19
N LYS A 363 1.92 -5.69 32.82
CA LYS A 363 1.57 -6.93 32.12
C LYS A 363 0.37 -6.77 31.19
N GLU A 364 -0.71 -6.15 31.66
CA GLU A 364 -1.93 -5.94 30.86
C GLU A 364 -1.66 -5.04 29.65
N VAL A 365 -1.12 -3.84 29.88
CA VAL A 365 -0.79 -2.91 28.78
C VAL A 365 0.23 -3.51 27.81
N SER A 366 1.16 -4.36 28.27
CA SER A 366 2.08 -5.09 27.39
C SER A 366 1.35 -6.08 26.47
N ILE A 367 0.35 -6.80 26.99
CA ILE A 367 -0.45 -7.75 26.20
C ILE A 367 -1.21 -6.99 25.10
N ASP A 368 -1.82 -5.85 25.44
CA ASP A 368 -2.57 -5.05 24.48
C ASP A 368 -1.67 -4.45 23.40
N ILE A 369 -0.48 -3.93 23.77
CA ILE A 369 0.53 -3.46 22.82
C ILE A 369 0.99 -4.60 21.91
N LEU A 370 1.27 -5.78 22.46
CA LEU A 370 1.71 -6.93 21.67
C LEU A 370 0.62 -7.44 20.72
N LYS A 371 -0.65 -7.35 21.13
CA LYS A 371 -1.79 -7.65 20.27
C LYS A 371 -1.78 -6.74 19.03
N LYS A 372 -1.61 -5.42 19.20
CA LYS A 372 -1.47 -4.48 18.09
C LYS A 372 -0.26 -4.75 17.19
N CYS A 373 0.84 -5.24 17.78
CA CYS A 373 2.02 -5.63 16.99
C CYS A 373 1.77 -6.87 16.11
N GLY A 374 0.78 -7.71 16.43
CA GLY A 374 0.42 -8.91 15.67
C GLY A 374 1.57 -9.89 15.45
N GLY A 375 2.53 -9.95 16.37
CA GLY A 375 3.71 -10.81 16.26
C GLY A 375 4.77 -10.35 15.25
N VAL A 376 4.71 -9.11 14.76
CA VAL A 376 5.68 -8.55 13.82
C VAL A 376 6.95 -8.11 14.57
N PRO A 377 8.12 -8.75 14.37
CA PRO A 377 9.35 -8.43 15.11
C PRO A 377 9.76 -6.96 15.01
N LEU A 378 9.67 -6.37 13.81
CA LEU A 378 10.00 -4.96 13.61
C LEU A 378 9.13 -4.03 14.47
N ALA A 379 7.82 -4.30 14.56
CA ALA A 379 6.90 -3.50 15.36
C ALA A 379 7.21 -3.62 16.85
N ILE A 380 7.39 -4.86 17.32
CA ILE A 380 7.72 -5.17 18.72
C ILE A 380 9.01 -4.46 19.14
N LEU A 381 10.06 -4.56 18.33
CA LEU A 381 11.36 -3.94 18.61
C LEU A 381 11.29 -2.41 18.57
N THR A 382 10.50 -1.84 17.66
CA THR A 382 10.33 -0.39 17.53
C THR A 382 9.63 0.16 18.77
N ILE A 383 8.46 -0.40 19.12
CA ILE A 383 7.69 0.03 20.28
C ILE A 383 8.48 -0.17 21.58
N ALA A 384 9.18 -1.29 21.73
CA ALA A 384 10.06 -1.50 22.88
C ALA A 384 11.18 -0.45 22.96
N SER A 385 11.71 0.01 21.81
CA SER A 385 12.74 1.04 21.78
C SER A 385 12.19 2.42 22.19
N VAL A 386 10.95 2.75 21.78
CA VAL A 386 10.23 3.96 22.23
C VAL A 386 10.05 3.96 23.75
N LEU A 387 9.68 2.80 24.31
CA LEU A 387 9.47 2.62 25.75
C LEU A 387 10.76 2.61 26.59
N THR A 388 11.93 2.63 25.95
CA THR A 388 13.26 2.58 26.61
C THR A 388 14.18 3.74 26.25
N VAL A 389 13.66 4.82 25.66
CA VAL A 389 14.45 6.02 25.34
C VAL A 389 15.14 6.56 26.60
N GLY A 390 16.46 6.67 26.55
CA GLY A 390 17.28 7.13 27.69
C GLY A 390 17.66 6.05 28.71
N HIS A 391 17.48 4.75 28.40
CA HIS A 391 17.77 3.62 29.29
C HIS A 391 16.94 3.60 30.59
N GLN A 392 15.80 4.30 30.60
CA GLN A 392 14.86 4.30 31.71
C GLN A 392 13.50 3.78 31.25
N ILE A 393 12.91 2.87 32.02
CA ILE A 393 11.58 2.32 31.76
C ILE A 393 10.57 3.43 32.02
N LYS A 394 9.75 3.75 31.01
CA LYS A 394 8.68 4.75 31.14
C LYS A 394 7.58 4.29 32.12
N PRO A 395 6.93 5.22 32.85
CA PRO A 395 5.83 4.88 33.75
C PRO A 395 4.61 4.34 32.99
N LYS A 396 3.76 3.55 33.66
CA LYS A 396 2.55 2.90 33.07
C LYS A 396 1.66 3.89 32.28
N VAL A 397 1.55 5.13 32.72
CA VAL A 397 0.76 6.17 32.04
C VAL A 397 1.28 6.41 30.62
N GLU A 398 2.59 6.49 30.42
CA GLU A 398 3.18 6.68 29.08
C GLU A 398 2.96 5.45 28.18
N TRP A 399 2.89 4.25 28.75
CA TRP A 399 2.53 3.05 28.00
C TRP A 399 1.08 3.08 27.52
N GLN A 400 0.16 3.57 28.35
CA GLN A 400 -1.23 3.74 27.95
C GLN A 400 -1.38 4.82 26.87
N VAL A 401 -0.71 5.96 27.03
CA VAL A 401 -0.67 7.01 26.01
C VAL A 401 -0.12 6.47 24.69
N LEU A 402 0.94 5.65 24.75
CA LEU A 402 1.48 4.99 23.58
C LEU A 402 0.47 4.03 22.95
N LEU A 403 -0.14 3.13 23.73
CA LEU A 403 -1.16 2.20 23.26
C LEU A 403 -2.34 2.94 22.58
N ASP A 404 -2.80 4.03 23.17
CA ASP A 404 -3.88 4.86 22.64
C ASP A 404 -3.47 5.58 21.35
N SER A 405 -2.17 5.88 21.18
CA SER A 405 -1.62 6.54 19.98
C SER A 405 -1.35 5.58 18.82
N ILE A 406 -1.07 4.30 19.08
CA ILE A 406 -0.87 3.27 18.05
C ILE A 406 -2.17 3.15 17.24
N GLY A 407 -2.07 3.34 15.94
CA GLY A 407 -3.20 3.34 15.01
C GLY A 407 -3.98 4.64 14.85
N ARG A 408 -3.61 5.70 15.58
CA ARG A 408 -4.14 7.06 15.39
C ARG A 408 -3.21 7.98 14.61
N GLY A 409 -2.08 7.44 14.16
CA GLY A 409 -1.10 8.13 13.34
C GLY A 409 -0.37 9.24 14.09
N LEU A 410 0.34 8.93 15.19
CA LEU A 410 1.24 9.90 15.84
C LEU A 410 2.39 9.21 16.60
N THR A 411 3.61 9.66 16.32
CA THR A 411 4.65 10.18 17.24
C THR A 411 5.83 10.62 16.37
N GLU A 412 6.39 11.82 16.60
CA GLU A 412 7.58 12.34 15.90
C GLU A 412 8.86 11.66 16.42
N GLU A 413 8.83 10.33 16.55
CA GLU A 413 9.98 9.55 16.95
C GLU A 413 10.63 8.88 15.74
N ALA A 414 11.93 9.10 15.56
CA ALA A 414 12.69 8.59 14.43
C ALA A 414 12.59 7.06 14.25
N SER A 415 12.39 6.30 15.32
CA SER A 415 12.22 4.85 15.28
C SER A 415 10.87 4.45 14.65
N MET A 416 9.79 5.17 14.95
CA MET A 416 8.48 4.95 14.37
C MET A 416 8.42 5.39 12.91
N GLU A 417 9.06 6.51 12.57
CA GLU A 417 9.22 6.94 11.17
C GLU A 417 9.92 5.86 10.34
N GLU A 418 10.99 5.26 10.87
CA GLU A 418 11.72 4.21 10.18
C GLU A 418 10.87 2.94 10.01
N MET A 419 10.09 2.53 11.02
CA MET A 419 9.15 1.42 10.90
C MET A 419 8.08 1.70 9.84
N GLN A 420 7.46 2.89 9.85
CA GLN A 420 6.48 3.30 8.84
C GLN A 420 7.12 3.33 7.45
N ARG A 421 8.37 3.77 7.32
CA ARG A 421 9.13 3.72 6.08
C ARG A 421 9.29 2.29 5.58
N ILE A 422 9.75 1.36 6.42
CA ILE A 422 9.98 -0.05 6.02
C ILE A 422 8.68 -0.76 5.62
N LEU A 423 7.57 -0.52 6.34
CA LEU A 423 6.26 -1.08 6.02
C LEU A 423 5.71 -0.48 4.72
N SER A 424 5.85 0.85 4.55
CA SER A 424 5.34 1.56 3.36
C SER A 424 6.08 1.23 2.07
N LEU A 425 7.27 0.63 2.12
CA LEU A 425 7.95 0.09 0.93
C LEU A 425 7.04 -0.83 0.12
N SER A 426 6.27 -1.72 0.79
CA SER A 426 5.33 -2.61 0.11
C SER A 426 4.15 -1.86 -0.52
N TYR A 427 3.75 -0.73 0.06
CA TYR A 427 2.72 0.15 -0.48
C TYR A 427 3.21 0.94 -1.69
N TYR A 428 4.42 1.49 -1.65
CA TYR A 428 4.95 2.31 -2.74
C TYR A 428 5.23 1.53 -4.02
N ASP A 429 5.49 0.22 -3.90
CA ASP A 429 5.62 -0.70 -5.03
C ASP A 429 4.29 -1.11 -5.68
N LEU A 430 3.14 -0.82 -5.03
CA LEU A 430 1.84 -1.14 -5.62
C LEU A 430 1.58 -0.29 -6.88
N PRO A 431 0.92 -0.87 -7.90
CA PRO A 431 0.32 -0.09 -8.97
C PRO A 431 -0.64 0.96 -8.40
N PHE A 432 -0.79 2.05 -9.15
CA PHE A 432 -1.54 3.22 -8.68
C PHE A 432 -2.95 2.87 -8.17
N ASP A 433 -3.72 2.11 -8.95
CA ASP A 433 -5.11 1.82 -8.60
C ASP A 433 -5.21 0.97 -7.32
N LEU A 434 -4.28 0.03 -7.14
CA LEU A 434 -4.20 -0.80 -5.94
C LEU A 434 -3.85 0.00 -4.68
N LYS A 435 -3.01 1.05 -4.80
CA LYS A 435 -2.74 1.97 -3.68
C LYS A 435 -4.03 2.60 -3.16
N THR A 436 -4.92 2.99 -4.08
CA THR A 436 -6.20 3.61 -3.73
C THR A 436 -7.17 2.59 -3.10
N CYS A 437 -7.25 1.39 -3.67
CA CYS A 437 -8.03 0.28 -3.11
C CYS A 437 -7.56 -0.10 -1.69
N LEU A 438 -6.24 -0.16 -1.46
CA LEU A 438 -5.70 -0.43 -0.14
C LEU A 438 -6.00 0.69 0.85
N LEU A 439 -5.78 1.96 0.48
CA LEU A 439 -6.09 3.08 1.35
C LEU A 439 -7.57 3.14 1.73
N TYR A 440 -8.47 2.67 0.87
CA TYR A 440 -9.90 2.58 1.20
C TYR A 440 -10.19 1.70 2.43
N LEU A 441 -9.34 0.70 2.71
CA LEU A 441 -9.50 -0.19 3.86
C LEU A 441 -9.30 0.51 5.20
N CYS A 442 -8.75 1.73 5.23
CA CYS A 442 -8.67 2.50 6.48
C CYS A 442 -10.05 2.89 7.05
N MET A 443 -11.13 2.71 6.27
CA MET A 443 -12.52 2.81 6.76
C MET A 443 -12.85 1.82 7.86
N TYR A 444 -12.17 0.68 7.92
CA TYR A 444 -12.56 -0.39 8.83
C TYR A 444 -11.85 -0.25 10.19
N PRO A 445 -12.51 -0.64 11.29
CA PRO A 445 -11.88 -0.73 12.60
C PRO A 445 -10.86 -1.87 12.64
N GLU A 446 -10.04 -1.88 13.68
CA GLU A 446 -9.08 -2.97 13.96
C GLU A 446 -9.81 -4.33 14.06
N ASP A 447 -9.16 -5.41 13.66
CA ASP A 447 -9.68 -6.79 13.65
C ASP A 447 -10.95 -7.05 12.78
N HIS A 448 -11.48 -6.06 12.06
CA HIS A 448 -12.75 -6.20 11.33
C HIS A 448 -12.66 -7.14 10.12
N GLU A 449 -13.59 -8.10 10.04
CA GLU A 449 -13.73 -8.99 8.90
C GLU A 449 -14.51 -8.31 7.76
N ILE A 450 -13.86 -8.19 6.61
CA ILE A 450 -14.38 -7.46 5.44
C ILE A 450 -14.82 -8.48 4.39
N ASP A 451 -16.10 -8.49 4.01
CA ASP A 451 -16.59 -9.35 2.93
C ASP A 451 -15.94 -8.97 1.59
N LYS A 452 -15.46 -9.99 0.86
CA LYS A 452 -14.75 -9.81 -0.42
C LYS A 452 -15.64 -9.14 -1.46
N LYS A 453 -16.89 -9.59 -1.60
CA LYS A 453 -17.79 -9.10 -2.66
C LYS A 453 -18.20 -7.67 -2.40
N ASP A 454 -18.55 -7.36 -1.15
CA ASP A 454 -18.95 -6.02 -0.75
C ASP A 454 -17.81 -5.03 -0.95
N LEU A 455 -16.59 -5.39 -0.55
CA LEU A 455 -15.40 -4.55 -0.76
C LEU A 455 -15.17 -4.25 -2.24
N ILE A 456 -15.26 -5.27 -3.11
CA ILE A 456 -15.08 -5.09 -4.55
C ILE A 456 -16.16 -4.16 -5.11
N TRP A 457 -17.43 -4.33 -4.73
CA TRP A 457 -18.51 -3.44 -5.16
C TRP A 457 -18.29 -1.99 -4.70
N LYS A 458 -17.80 -1.78 -3.48
CA LYS A 458 -17.44 -0.43 -3.01
C LYS A 458 -16.33 0.20 -3.84
N TRP A 459 -15.28 -0.55 -4.16
CA TRP A 459 -14.21 -0.06 -5.05
C TRP A 459 -14.72 0.30 -6.45
N ILE A 460 -15.68 -0.47 -6.96
CA ILE A 460 -16.34 -0.19 -8.25
C ILE A 460 -17.18 1.09 -8.16
N CYS A 461 -18.02 1.23 -7.13
CA CYS A 461 -18.86 2.42 -6.92
C CYS A 461 -18.03 3.71 -6.74
N GLU A 462 -16.86 3.60 -6.13
CA GLU A 462 -15.88 4.68 -5.99
C GLU A 462 -15.09 4.98 -7.29
N ASN A 463 -15.31 4.20 -8.35
CA ASN A 463 -14.57 4.23 -9.61
C ASN A 463 -13.06 4.02 -9.42
N PHE A 464 -12.62 3.24 -8.43
CA PHE A 464 -11.22 2.80 -8.30
C PHE A 464 -10.90 1.70 -9.30
N VAL A 465 -11.88 0.87 -9.59
CA VAL A 465 -11.81 -0.14 -10.65
C VAL A 465 -12.53 0.42 -11.87
N GLN A 466 -11.90 0.38 -13.04
CA GLN A 466 -12.46 0.84 -14.30
C GLN A 466 -12.39 -0.27 -15.35
N HIS A 467 -13.22 -0.18 -16.39
CA HIS A 467 -13.26 -1.18 -17.45
C HIS A 467 -11.88 -1.35 -18.10
N GLY A 468 -11.45 -2.60 -18.24
CA GLY A 468 -10.27 -2.96 -19.02
C GLY A 468 -10.49 -2.81 -20.52
N LYS A 469 -9.42 -3.06 -21.30
CA LYS A 469 -9.44 -2.98 -22.78
C LYS A 469 -10.21 -4.13 -23.46
N HIS A 470 -10.78 -5.08 -22.71
CA HIS A 470 -11.43 -6.31 -23.21
C HIS A 470 -12.77 -6.56 -22.51
N GLN A 471 -13.54 -7.56 -22.98
CA GLN A 471 -14.87 -7.98 -22.46
C GLN A 471 -14.87 -8.54 -21.01
N THR A 472 -13.85 -8.21 -20.21
CA THR A 472 -13.72 -8.62 -18.81
C THR A 472 -14.70 -7.83 -17.95
N SER A 473 -15.40 -8.52 -17.05
CA SER A 473 -16.31 -7.85 -16.11
C SER A 473 -15.53 -6.92 -15.18
N ILE A 474 -16.10 -5.77 -14.84
CA ILE A 474 -15.48 -4.84 -13.89
C ILE A 474 -15.30 -5.48 -12.50
N PHE A 475 -16.17 -6.44 -12.16
CA PHE A 475 -16.04 -7.23 -10.94
C PHE A 475 -14.82 -8.16 -10.97
N GLU A 476 -14.57 -8.83 -12.10
CA GLU A 476 -13.39 -9.68 -12.28
C GLU A 476 -12.09 -8.84 -12.19
N VAL A 477 -12.08 -7.62 -12.73
CA VAL A 477 -10.96 -6.69 -12.54
C VAL A 477 -10.78 -6.37 -11.05
N GLY A 478 -11.86 -6.11 -10.32
CA GLY A 478 -11.82 -5.91 -8.87
C GLY A 478 -11.29 -7.13 -8.10
N GLU A 479 -11.66 -8.35 -8.52
CA GLU A 479 -11.10 -9.58 -7.96
C GLU A 479 -9.60 -9.71 -8.21
N THR A 480 -9.09 -9.31 -9.39
CA THR A 480 -7.65 -9.32 -9.63
C THR A 480 -6.91 -8.38 -8.68
N PHE A 481 -7.48 -7.20 -8.38
CA PHE A 481 -6.89 -6.27 -7.41
C PHE A 481 -6.90 -6.84 -6.00
N PHE A 482 -8.01 -7.45 -5.58
CA PHE A 482 -8.13 -8.10 -4.28
C PHE A 482 -7.09 -9.23 -4.11
N ASN A 483 -6.96 -10.10 -5.11
CA ASN A 483 -5.99 -11.20 -5.09
C ASN A 483 -4.54 -10.69 -5.09
N GLU A 484 -4.26 -9.59 -5.79
CA GLU A 484 -2.92 -8.99 -5.78
C GLU A 484 -2.55 -8.38 -4.43
N LEU A 485 -3.51 -7.81 -3.70
CA LEU A 485 -3.29 -7.38 -2.30
C LEU A 485 -3.00 -8.56 -1.37
N ILE A 486 -3.64 -9.73 -1.59
CA ILE A 486 -3.30 -10.98 -0.88
C ILE A 486 -1.89 -11.44 -1.24
N ASN A 487 -1.55 -11.47 -2.54
CA ASN A 487 -0.23 -11.90 -3.02
C ASN A 487 0.90 -11.08 -2.41
N ARG A 488 0.65 -9.81 -2.08
CA ARG A 488 1.61 -8.88 -1.48
C ARG A 488 1.54 -8.81 0.04
N TYR A 489 0.72 -9.67 0.66
CA TYR A 489 0.48 -9.72 2.11
C TYR A 489 0.02 -8.37 2.69
N MET A 490 -0.70 -7.56 1.90
CA MET A 490 -1.28 -6.30 2.38
C MET A 490 -2.64 -6.53 3.05
N ILE A 491 -3.31 -7.63 2.71
CA ILE A 491 -4.53 -8.12 3.37
C ILE A 491 -4.40 -9.62 3.66
N ILE A 492 -5.06 -10.06 4.72
CA ILE A 492 -5.08 -11.45 5.18
C ILE A 492 -6.38 -12.10 4.70
N PRO A 493 -6.33 -13.15 3.86
CA PRO A 493 -7.53 -13.83 3.38
C PRO A 493 -8.17 -14.70 4.47
N ILE A 494 -9.49 -14.77 4.47
CA ILE A 494 -10.29 -15.66 5.30
C ILE A 494 -11.06 -16.61 4.38
N PHE A 495 -10.82 -17.90 4.60
CA PHE A 495 -11.34 -18.97 3.76
C PHE A 495 -12.66 -19.50 4.31
N ASN A 496 -13.60 -19.84 3.41
CA ASN A 496 -14.79 -20.60 3.76
C ASN A 496 -14.48 -22.11 3.88
N GLY A 497 -15.50 -22.91 4.20
CA GLY A 497 -15.39 -24.38 4.29
C GLY A 497 -14.98 -25.08 2.98
N PHE A 498 -15.02 -24.37 1.83
CA PHE A 498 -14.62 -24.86 0.51
C PHE A 498 -13.22 -24.40 0.09
N ARG A 499 -12.44 -23.80 0.99
CA ARG A 499 -11.10 -23.23 0.72
C ARG A 499 -11.11 -22.09 -0.31
N GLU A 500 -12.25 -21.42 -0.46
CA GLU A 500 -12.34 -20.19 -1.25
C GLU A 500 -12.25 -18.98 -0.33
N VAL A 501 -11.61 -17.91 -0.79
CA VAL A 501 -11.51 -16.66 -0.02
C VAL A 501 -12.88 -15.97 -0.01
N LYS A 502 -13.51 -15.92 1.17
CA LYS A 502 -14.82 -15.30 1.40
C LYS A 502 -14.67 -13.84 1.83
N SER A 503 -13.73 -13.58 2.72
CA SER A 503 -13.52 -12.28 3.37
C SER A 503 -12.02 -12.04 3.56
N CYS A 504 -11.65 -10.87 4.05
CA CYS A 504 -10.30 -10.55 4.45
C CYS A 504 -10.25 -9.73 5.75
N ARG A 505 -9.07 -9.64 6.35
CA ARG A 505 -8.73 -8.68 7.40
C ARG A 505 -7.49 -7.88 7.00
N VAL A 506 -7.34 -6.69 7.54
CA VAL A 506 -6.08 -5.93 7.45
C VAL A 506 -5.33 -6.14 8.75
N HIS A 507 -4.04 -6.48 8.68
CA HIS A 507 -3.20 -6.54 9.87
C HIS A 507 -3.06 -5.14 10.48
N ASP A 508 -3.12 -5.01 11.81
CA ASP A 508 -3.05 -3.73 12.54
C ASP A 508 -1.87 -2.84 12.10
N MET A 509 -0.65 -3.37 12.04
CA MET A 509 0.52 -2.63 11.50
C MET A 509 0.33 -2.09 10.07
N VAL A 510 -0.38 -2.81 9.21
CA VAL A 510 -0.70 -2.34 7.85
C VAL A 510 -1.82 -1.30 7.91
N LEU A 511 -2.83 -1.52 8.76
CA LEU A 511 -3.94 -0.60 8.99
C LEU A 511 -3.44 0.76 9.49
N ASP A 512 -2.53 0.76 10.44
CA ASP A 512 -1.87 1.94 11.01
C ASP A 512 -1.09 2.71 9.95
N MET A 513 -0.32 1.99 9.13
CA MET A 513 0.43 2.56 8.02
C MET A 513 -0.52 3.23 7.00
N ILE A 514 -1.60 2.55 6.60
CA ILE A 514 -2.55 3.13 5.64
C ILE A 514 -3.37 4.28 6.23
N ARG A 515 -3.65 4.29 7.54
CA ARG A 515 -4.27 5.42 8.24
C ARG A 515 -3.35 6.64 8.24
N SER A 516 -2.06 6.45 8.55
CA SER A 516 -1.04 7.51 8.47
C SER A 516 -0.96 8.10 7.05
N LEU A 517 -0.82 7.24 6.03
CA LEU A 517 -0.78 7.66 4.63
C LEU A 517 -2.09 8.35 4.18
N SER A 518 -3.24 7.87 4.67
CA SER A 518 -4.54 8.45 4.38
C SER A 518 -4.69 9.84 5.00
N ALA A 519 -4.22 10.03 6.24
CA ALA A 519 -4.23 11.31 6.94
C ALA A 519 -3.34 12.35 6.22
N GLU A 520 -2.11 11.95 5.85
CA GLU A 520 -1.20 12.79 5.06
C GLU A 520 -1.84 13.17 3.71
N ALA A 521 -2.47 12.20 3.05
CA ALA A 521 -3.13 12.41 1.77
C ALA A 521 -4.51 13.07 1.86
N LYS A 522 -5.06 13.34 3.06
CA LYS A 522 -6.45 13.77 3.27
C LYS A 522 -7.46 12.88 2.52
N PHE A 523 -7.18 11.59 2.42
CA PHE A 523 -7.94 10.66 1.57
C PHE A 523 -9.27 10.26 2.21
N LEU A 524 -9.27 10.06 3.52
CA LEU A 524 -10.42 9.66 4.33
C LEU A 524 -10.37 10.29 5.72
N THR A 525 -11.55 10.58 6.28
CA THR A 525 -11.72 11.05 7.65
C THR A 525 -12.39 9.97 8.50
N ILE A 526 -11.77 9.60 9.62
CA ILE A 526 -12.37 8.74 10.65
C ILE A 526 -12.90 9.64 11.77
N LEU A 527 -14.16 9.47 12.15
CA LEU A 527 -14.76 10.15 13.29
C LEU A 527 -15.04 9.15 14.41
N GLU A 528 -14.54 9.51 15.59
CA GLU A 528 -14.82 8.85 16.85
C GLU A 528 -15.55 9.84 17.76
N SER A 529 -16.49 9.35 18.57
CA SER A 529 -17.46 10.12 19.37
C SER A 529 -16.89 11.21 20.27
N ASN A 530 -15.62 11.10 20.68
CA ASN A 530 -14.96 12.02 21.62
C ASN A 530 -14.03 13.06 20.97
N LYS A 531 -14.11 13.26 19.64
CA LYS A 531 -13.28 14.26 18.94
C LYS A 531 -14.11 15.26 18.15
N ASP A 532 -14.03 16.51 18.58
CA ASP A 532 -14.53 17.65 17.82
C ASP A 532 -13.83 17.74 16.46
N VAL A 533 -14.61 17.79 15.37
CA VAL A 533 -14.13 18.28 14.07
C VAL A 533 -14.15 19.81 14.10
N THR A 534 -13.54 20.40 15.11
CA THR A 534 -13.35 21.86 15.12
C THR A 534 -12.13 22.17 14.27
N SER A 535 -12.32 23.05 13.28
CA SER A 535 -11.29 23.89 12.63
C SER A 535 -10.68 23.53 11.26
N SER A 536 -11.36 22.81 10.36
CA SER A 536 -10.95 22.98 8.94
C SER A 536 -12.07 22.91 7.93
N HIS A 537 -12.08 23.89 7.02
CA HIS A 537 -12.83 23.92 5.77
C HIS A 537 -12.36 22.80 4.81
N ARG A 538 -12.34 21.55 5.28
CA ARG A 538 -11.85 20.39 4.51
C ARG A 538 -13.00 19.77 3.72
N ASN A 539 -12.77 19.60 2.41
CA ASN A 539 -13.64 18.85 1.52
C ASN A 539 -13.53 17.35 1.86
N ILE A 540 -14.39 16.84 2.76
CA ILE A 540 -14.40 15.44 3.15
C ILE A 540 -15.03 14.61 2.01
N ARG A 541 -14.25 13.71 1.41
CA ARG A 541 -14.74 12.83 0.34
C ARG A 541 -15.18 11.46 0.84
N ARG A 542 -14.56 10.97 1.91
CA ARG A 542 -14.78 9.63 2.47
C ARG A 542 -14.82 9.72 3.97
N LEU A 543 -15.84 9.11 4.56
CA LEU A 543 -16.14 9.22 5.98
C LEU A 543 -16.31 7.84 6.59
N SER A 544 -15.70 7.63 7.76
CA SER A 544 -15.95 6.45 8.59
C SER A 544 -16.41 6.90 9.97
N LEU A 545 -17.60 6.44 10.38
CA LEU A 545 -18.15 6.68 11.71
C LEU A 545 -17.91 5.43 12.56
N GLN A 546 -16.93 5.50 13.46
CA GLN A 546 -16.57 4.42 14.38
C GLN A 546 -16.83 4.94 15.79
N ASN A 547 -17.99 4.60 16.37
CA ASN A 547 -18.31 4.99 17.74
C ASN A 547 -17.81 3.91 18.71
N THR A 548 -17.13 4.30 19.78
CA THR A 548 -16.65 3.40 20.83
C THR A 548 -17.52 3.42 22.09
N GLU A 549 -18.43 4.39 22.26
CA GLU A 549 -19.20 4.57 23.51
C GLU A 549 -20.70 4.80 23.24
N GLU A 550 -21.56 4.23 24.10
CA GLU A 550 -23.03 4.35 24.03
C GLU A 550 -23.56 5.71 24.53
N ASP A 551 -22.69 6.70 24.77
CA ASP A 551 -23.10 7.98 25.35
C ASP A 551 -24.03 8.75 24.41
N GLN A 552 -25.31 8.79 24.80
CA GLN A 552 -26.45 9.31 24.04
C GLN A 552 -26.46 10.84 23.83
N GLN A 553 -25.37 11.54 24.18
CA GLN A 553 -25.36 13.01 24.25
C GLN A 553 -24.31 13.72 23.36
N ALA A 554 -23.41 13.00 22.69
CA ALA A 554 -22.47 13.63 21.75
C ALA A 554 -22.90 13.40 20.29
N ALA A 555 -23.71 14.31 19.74
CA ALA A 555 -23.86 14.39 18.29
C ALA A 555 -22.59 15.02 17.70
N PRO A 556 -21.85 14.36 16.79
CA PRO A 556 -20.70 14.98 16.15
C PRO A 556 -21.17 16.20 15.35
N LEU A 557 -20.64 17.38 15.68
CA LEU A 557 -20.90 18.61 14.94
C LEU A 557 -20.19 18.56 13.59
N ILE A 558 -20.78 17.89 12.61
CA ILE A 558 -20.28 17.90 11.23
C ILE A 558 -20.99 19.05 10.49
N ASN A 559 -20.20 20.03 10.02
CA ASN A 559 -20.71 21.14 9.21
C ASN A 559 -21.43 20.61 7.95
N SER A 560 -22.63 21.10 7.66
CA SER A 560 -23.45 20.62 6.52
C SER A 560 -22.77 20.81 5.16
N MET A 561 -21.90 21.83 5.03
CA MET A 561 -21.08 22.02 3.83
C MET A 561 -20.09 20.87 3.59
N CYS A 562 -19.48 20.34 4.65
CA CYS A 562 -18.49 19.25 4.56
C CYS A 562 -19.14 17.91 4.18
N ILE A 563 -20.40 17.67 4.57
CA ILE A 563 -21.13 16.42 4.28
C ILE A 563 -21.61 16.37 2.83
N SER A 564 -21.94 17.52 2.24
CA SER A 564 -22.50 17.59 0.88
C SER A 564 -21.58 17.03 -0.21
N GLN A 565 -20.28 16.93 0.07
CA GLN A 565 -19.21 16.46 -0.82
C GLN A 565 -18.74 15.02 -0.52
N VAL A 566 -19.31 14.38 0.51
CA VAL A 566 -18.99 13.00 0.88
C VAL A 566 -19.55 12.05 -0.17
N ARG A 567 -18.67 11.18 -0.67
CA ARG A 567 -18.93 10.18 -1.71
C ARG A 567 -19.11 8.79 -1.13
N SER A 568 -18.48 8.50 -0.01
CA SER A 568 -18.61 7.21 0.67
C SER A 568 -18.65 7.38 2.17
N ILE A 569 -19.58 6.65 2.79
CA ILE A 569 -19.70 6.58 4.24
C ILE A 569 -19.85 5.14 4.72
N ASN A 570 -19.04 4.79 5.71
CA ASN A 570 -19.14 3.55 6.47
C ASN A 570 -19.57 3.90 7.91
N VAL A 571 -20.63 3.26 8.40
CA VAL A 571 -21.17 3.52 9.74
C VAL A 571 -21.18 2.22 10.53
N PHE A 572 -20.38 2.16 11.59
CA PHE A 572 -20.26 0.99 12.45
C PHE A 572 -21.12 1.14 13.71
N PRO A 573 -21.85 0.10 14.16
CA PRO A 573 -22.58 0.14 15.42
C PRO A 573 -21.67 0.52 16.60
N PRO A 574 -22.12 1.36 17.55
CA PRO A 574 -23.46 1.95 17.67
C PRO A 574 -23.63 3.31 16.94
N ALA A 575 -22.69 3.73 16.07
CA ALA A 575 -22.67 5.07 15.44
C ALA A 575 -23.84 5.38 14.49
N VAL A 576 -24.71 4.41 14.21
CA VAL A 576 -25.90 4.59 13.34
C VAL A 576 -26.82 5.68 13.87
N THR A 577 -26.92 5.85 15.20
CA THR A 577 -27.80 6.83 15.84
C THR A 577 -27.37 8.28 15.61
N ILE A 578 -26.10 8.52 15.29
CA ILE A 578 -25.52 9.85 15.07
C ILE A 578 -25.26 10.15 13.58
N MET A 579 -25.72 9.27 12.69
CA MET A 579 -25.54 9.45 11.25
C MET A 579 -26.33 10.68 10.74
N PRO A 580 -25.71 11.58 9.94
CA PRO A 580 -26.44 12.67 9.30
C PRO A 580 -27.55 12.16 8.37
N ALA A 581 -28.60 12.97 8.19
CA ALA A 581 -29.67 12.64 7.25
C ALA A 581 -29.12 12.42 5.83
N ILE A 582 -29.59 11.37 5.14
CA ILE A 582 -29.15 11.00 3.78
C ILE A 582 -29.30 12.16 2.78
N SER A 583 -30.32 13.02 2.95
CA SER A 583 -30.54 14.21 2.13
C SER A 583 -29.41 15.26 2.22
N SER A 584 -28.55 15.16 3.24
CA SER A 584 -27.40 16.05 3.44
C SER A 584 -26.25 15.73 2.48
N PHE A 585 -26.23 14.51 1.91
CA PHE A 585 -25.18 14.07 1.01
C PHE A 585 -25.55 14.39 -0.44
N GLY A 586 -24.78 15.26 -1.10
CA GLY A 586 -25.08 15.73 -2.45
C GLY A 586 -24.51 14.85 -3.57
N VAL A 587 -23.55 13.97 -3.26
CA VAL A 587 -22.78 13.18 -4.24
C VAL A 587 -22.44 11.77 -3.73
N LEU A 588 -23.25 11.22 -2.82
CA LEU A 588 -23.03 9.90 -2.23
C LEU A 588 -23.07 8.79 -3.29
N ARG A 589 -22.11 7.88 -3.24
CA ARG A 589 -21.95 6.71 -4.10
C ARG A 589 -21.97 5.41 -3.32
N VAL A 590 -21.40 5.40 -2.12
CA VAL A 590 -21.38 4.25 -1.22
C VAL A 590 -21.99 4.64 0.13
N LEU A 591 -22.98 3.86 0.55
CA LEU A 591 -23.53 3.87 1.89
C LEU A 591 -23.41 2.46 2.44
N ASP A 592 -22.64 2.30 3.51
CA ASP A 592 -22.52 1.04 4.22
C ASP A 592 -22.89 1.23 5.70
N LEU A 593 -23.87 0.43 6.13
CA LEU A 593 -24.37 0.36 7.50
C LEU A 593 -24.00 -1.02 8.02
N CYS A 594 -22.87 -1.11 8.73
CA CYS A 594 -22.24 -2.37 9.12
C CYS A 594 -23.00 -3.13 10.20
#